data_AF-A0A932PZV3-F1
#
_entry.id   AF-A0A932PZV3-F1
#
_cell.length_a   1.000
_cell.length_b   1.000
_cell.length_c   1.000
_cell.angle_alpha   90.00
_cell.angle_beta   90.00
_cell.angle_gamma   90.00
#
_symmetry.space_group_name_H-M   'P 1'
#
loop_
_entity.id
_entity.type
_entity.pdbx_description
1 polymer ?
#
loop_
_entity_poly.entity_id
_entity_poly.type
_entity_poly.pdbx_seq_one_letter_code
_entity_poly.pdbx_strand_id
1 'polypeptide(L)'
;GFLLYRANCWLGLKDWHFPEGGREGPMKLQGNKALNDDHARVRARESSIELKNFLAQPASTELQTRAHDRARIILPALEKIGNN
;
A
#
# COMPACT_ATOMS: atom_id res chain seq x y z
N GLY A 1 -0.95 -3.56 5.83
CA GLY A 1 -0.32 -3.41 4.50
C GLY A 1 0.83 -4.37 4.26
N PHE A 2 1.93 -4.26 5.01
CA PHE A 2 3.21 -4.94 4.68
C PHE A 2 3.14 -6.46 4.44
N LEU A 3 2.30 -7.19 5.17
CA LEU A 3 2.11 -8.64 4.91
C LEU A 3 1.47 -8.93 3.55
N LEU A 4 0.55 -8.09 3.07
CA LEU A 4 -0.04 -8.20 1.74
C LEU A 4 1.00 -7.94 0.65
N TYR A 5 1.96 -7.04 0.90
CA TYR A 5 3.13 -6.86 0.03
C TYR A 5 3.94 -8.16 -0.08
N ARG A 6 4.31 -8.77 1.07
CA ARG A 6 5.04 -10.04 1.06
C ARG A 6 4.27 -11.19 0.39
N ALA A 7 2.94 -11.14 0.40
CA ALA A 7 2.08 -12.12 -0.27
C ALA A 7 1.80 -11.81 -1.76
N ASN A 8 2.44 -10.77 -2.32
CA ASN A 8 2.20 -10.26 -3.66
C ASN A 8 0.75 -9.76 -3.94
N CYS A 9 0.01 -9.37 -2.90
CA CYS A 9 -1.38 -8.90 -2.97
C CYS A 9 -1.50 -7.39 -2.65
N TRP A 10 -0.68 -6.56 -3.30
CA TRP A 10 -0.47 -5.18 -2.87
C TRP A 10 -0.63 -4.14 -3.98
N LEU A 11 -0.83 -4.56 -5.21
CA LEU A 11 -1.07 -3.71 -6.38
C LEU A 11 -2.57 -3.44 -6.55
N GLY A 12 -3.24 -3.08 -5.45
CA GLY A 12 -4.69 -3.04 -5.37
C GLY A 12 -5.19 -3.06 -3.93
N LEU A 13 -4.57 -2.24 -3.06
CA LEU A 13 -4.98 -2.09 -1.67
C LEU A 13 -6.24 -1.22 -1.58
N LYS A 14 -7.21 -1.66 -0.77
CA LYS A 14 -8.39 -0.89 -0.39
C LYS A 14 -8.56 -0.97 1.11
N ASP A 15 -8.51 0.19 1.76
CA ASP A 15 -8.88 0.33 3.15
C ASP A 15 -10.38 0.65 3.21
N TRP A 16 -11.14 -0.23 3.86
CA TRP A 16 -12.58 -0.10 4.00
C TRP A 16 -12.88 0.35 5.42
N HIS A 17 -13.21 1.63 5.56
CA HIS A 17 -13.62 2.25 6.80
C HIS A 17 -15.07 2.72 6.68
N PHE A 18 -16.04 1.83 6.94
CA PHE A 18 -17.47 2.17 6.99
C PHE A 18 -17.95 2.15 8.44
N PRO A 19 -18.16 3.33 9.05
CA PRO A 19 -18.77 3.44 10.37
C PRO A 19 -20.28 3.67 10.24
N GLU A 20 -21.05 2.72 9.70
CA GLU A 20 -22.52 2.86 9.66
C GLU A 20 -23.22 1.57 10.10
N GLY A 21 -24.00 1.70 11.16
CA GLY A 21 -24.70 0.60 11.82
C GLY A 21 -25.72 -0.09 10.93
N GLY A 22 -25.78 -1.41 11.06
CA GLY A 22 -26.91 -2.22 10.59
C GLY A 22 -26.58 -3.35 9.61
N ARG A 23 -25.37 -3.39 9.04
CA ARG A 23 -24.90 -4.54 8.24
C ARG A 23 -23.48 -4.89 8.64
N GLU A 24 -23.30 -6.08 9.21
CA GLU A 24 -21.98 -6.60 9.57
C GLU A 24 -21.04 -6.57 8.36
N GLY A 25 -19.97 -5.77 8.50
CA GLY A 25 -18.89 -5.63 7.54
C GLY A 25 -17.77 -4.81 8.16
N PRO A 26 -16.79 -5.44 8.83
CA PRO A 26 -15.82 -4.76 9.69
C PRO A 26 -14.82 -3.87 8.92
N MET A 27 -14.10 -3.04 9.69
CA MET A 27 -12.83 -2.42 9.26
C MET A 27 -11.94 -3.48 8.63
N LYS A 28 -11.65 -3.35 7.33
CA LYS A 28 -10.87 -4.34 6.59
C LYS A 28 -9.89 -3.68 5.64
N LEU A 29 -8.69 -4.24 5.61
CA LEU A 29 -7.71 -3.94 4.58
C LEU A 29 -7.71 -5.08 3.56
N GLN A 30 -8.20 -4.79 2.36
CA GLN A 30 -8.19 -5.73 1.23
C GLN A 30 -6.95 -5.47 0.36
N GLY A 31 -6.32 -6.54 -0.12
CA GLY A 31 -5.25 -6.46 -1.11
C GLY A 31 -5.50 -7.43 -2.26
N ASN A 32 -5.19 -6.99 -3.48
CA ASN A 32 -5.38 -7.78 -4.70
C ASN A 32 -4.05 -7.94 -5.44
N LYS A 33 -3.91 -9.03 -6.19
CA LYS A 33 -2.83 -9.18 -7.17
C LYS A 33 -3.11 -8.29 -8.38
N ALA A 34 -2.05 -7.95 -9.12
CA ALA A 34 -2.23 -7.33 -10.43
C ALA A 34 -2.95 -8.30 -11.38
N LEU A 35 -3.71 -7.72 -12.32
CA LEU A 35 -4.48 -8.49 -13.31
C LEU A 35 -3.58 -8.95 -14.46
N ASN A 36 -2.66 -8.07 -14.86
CA ASN A 36 -1.65 -8.25 -15.89
C ASN A 36 -0.51 -7.26 -15.61
N ASP A 37 0.53 -7.29 -16.45
CA ASP A 37 1.72 -6.45 -16.26
C ASP A 37 1.40 -4.96 -16.41
N ASP A 38 0.55 -4.58 -17.36
CA ASP A 38 0.13 -3.18 -17.55
C ASP A 38 -0.55 -2.63 -16.29
N HIS A 39 -1.48 -3.40 -15.73
CA HIS A 39 -2.14 -3.06 -14.46
C HIS A 39 -1.12 -2.99 -13.32
N ALA A 40 -0.14 -3.91 -13.27
CA ALA A 40 0.92 -3.88 -12.27
C ALA A 40 1.73 -2.58 -12.33
N ARG A 41 2.12 -2.13 -13.54
CA ARG A 41 2.88 -0.89 -13.75
C ARG A 41 2.10 0.34 -13.30
N VAL A 42 0.84 0.45 -13.69
CA VAL A 42 -0.02 1.59 -13.32
C VAL A 42 -0.16 1.68 -11.80
N ARG A 43 -0.54 0.56 -11.16
CA ARG A 43 -0.72 0.52 -9.71
C ARG A 43 0.58 0.76 -8.95
N ALA A 44 1.70 0.26 -9.48
CA ALA A 44 2.99 0.48 -8.86
C ALA A 44 3.40 1.97 -8.89
N ARG A 45 3.15 2.66 -10.02
CA ARG A 45 3.39 4.11 -10.12
C ARG A 45 2.54 4.88 -9.12
N GLU A 46 1.23 4.63 -9.08
CA GLU A 46 0.31 5.27 -8.12
C GLU A 46 0.76 5.05 -6.67
N SER A 47 1.02 3.80 -6.27
CA SER A 47 1.47 3.48 -4.91
C SER A 47 2.84 4.05 -4.58
N SER A 48 3.75 4.18 -5.55
CA SER A 48 5.06 4.83 -5.32
C SER A 48 4.91 6.31 -4.98
N ILE A 49 3.98 7.01 -5.64
CA ILE A 49 3.68 8.42 -5.37
C ILE A 49 3.11 8.57 -3.96
N GLU A 50 2.15 7.73 -3.59
CA GLU A 50 1.56 7.71 -2.24
C GLU A 50 2.63 7.47 -1.16
N LEU A 51 3.51 6.48 -1.35
CA LEU A 51 4.58 6.20 -0.39
C LEU A 51 5.61 7.33 -0.31
N LYS A 52 5.95 8.00 -1.42
CA LYS A 52 6.84 9.17 -1.40
C LYS A 52 6.21 10.31 -0.62
N ASN A 53 4.93 10.59 -0.84
CA ASN A 53 4.18 11.62 -0.10
C ASN A 53 4.11 11.29 1.40
N PHE A 54 3.87 10.02 1.75
CA PHE A 54 3.88 9.56 3.14
C PHE A 54 5.28 9.74 3.78
N LEU A 55 6.34 9.31 3.09
CA LEU A 55 7.71 9.42 3.58
C LEU A 55 8.23 10.85 3.72
N ALA A 56 7.63 11.81 3.00
CA ALA A 56 7.95 13.23 3.12
C ALA A 56 7.42 13.85 4.41
N GLN A 57 6.42 13.24 5.06
CA GLN A 57 5.91 13.69 6.35
C GLN A 57 6.80 13.17 7.48
N PRO A 58 7.08 13.96 8.53
CA PRO A 58 7.90 13.48 9.64
C PRO A 58 7.15 12.42 10.46
N ALA A 59 7.85 11.37 10.87
CA ALA A 59 7.37 10.41 11.85
C ALA A 59 7.52 10.98 13.27
N SER A 60 6.43 11.08 14.03
CA SER A 60 6.42 11.63 15.39
C SER A 60 6.21 10.56 16.47
N THR A 61 5.93 9.32 16.07
CA THR A 61 5.70 8.18 16.96
C THR A 61 6.55 6.99 16.55
N GLU A 62 6.81 6.08 17.49
CA GLU A 62 7.50 4.81 17.21
C GLU A 62 6.76 3.99 16.15
N LEU A 63 5.42 4.00 16.18
CA LEU A 63 4.60 3.32 15.18
C LEU A 63 4.82 3.89 13.78
N GLN A 64 4.83 5.22 13.64
CA GLN A 64 5.12 5.89 12.36
C GLN A 64 6.55 5.63 11.89
N THR A 65 7.52 5.59 12.81
CA THR A 65 8.92 5.28 12.50
C THR A 65 9.02 3.89 11.86
N ARG A 66 8.42 2.87 12.50
CA ARG A 66 8.35 1.51 11.96
C ARG A 66 7.58 1.44 10.64
N ALA A 67 6.57 2.30 10.44
CA ALA A 67 5.85 2.39 9.18
C ALA A 67 6.71 3.00 8.07
N HIS A 68 7.49 4.04 8.36
CA HIS A 68 8.47 4.63 7.46
C HIS A 68 9.52 3.61 7.03
N ASP A 69 10.07 2.83 7.96
CA ASP A 69 11.08 1.82 7.63
C ASP A 69 10.54 0.77 6.66
N ARG A 70 9.29 0.32 6.87
CA ARG A 70 8.61 -0.60 5.95
C ARG A 70 8.33 0.03 4.60
N ALA A 71 7.92 1.31 4.57
CA ALA A 71 7.68 2.04 3.32
C ALA A 71 8.98 2.16 2.50
N ARG A 72 10.12 2.44 3.15
CA ARG A 72 11.44 2.46 2.50
C ARG A 72 11.86 1.11 1.93
N ILE A 73 11.45 -0.01 2.55
CA ILE A 73 11.69 -1.35 2.01
C ILE A 73 10.85 -1.61 0.75
N ILE A 74 9.60 -1.14 0.70
CA ILE A 74 8.68 -1.41 -0.41
C ILE A 74 8.95 -0.51 -1.62
N LEU A 75 9.28 0.77 -1.39
CA LEU A 75 9.35 1.78 -2.44
C LEU A 75 10.27 1.41 -3.63
N PRO A 76 11.49 0.88 -3.43
CA PRO A 76 12.34 0.48 -4.56
C PRO A 76 11.72 -0.63 -5.43
N ALA A 77 10.98 -1.56 -4.82
CA ALA A 77 10.31 -2.62 -5.55
C ALA A 77 9.16 -2.07 -6.41
N LEU A 78 8.42 -1.07 -5.91
CA LEU A 78 7.41 -0.34 -6.69
C LEU A 78 8.00 0.36 -7.89
N GLU A 79 9.07 1.12 -7.68
CA GLU A 79 9.71 1.89 -8.75
C GLU A 79 10.25 0.97 -9.84
N LYS A 80 10.83 -0.17 -9.46
CA LYS A 80 11.27 -1.19 -10.43
C LYS A 80 10.12 -1.72 -11.27
N ILE A 81 8.98 -2.05 -10.66
CA ILE A 81 7.81 -2.53 -11.40
C ILE A 81 7.24 -1.43 -12.29
N GLY A 82 7.17 -0.19 -11.80
CA GLY A 82 6.63 0.94 -12.55
C GLY A 82 7.51 1.41 -13.71
N ASN A 83 8.81 1.12 -13.70
CA ASN A 83 9.74 1.57 -14.74
C ASN A 83 10.07 0.49 -15.79
N ASN A 84 9.85 -0.78 -15.48
CA ASN A 84 9.80 -1.86 -16.47
C ASN A 84 8.56 -1.73 -17.36
#